data_AF-A0A453B3R0-F1
#
_entry.id   AF-A0A453B3R0-F1
#
_cell.length_a   1.000
_cell.length_b   1.000
_cell.length_c   1.000
_cell.angle_alpha   90.00
_cell.angle_beta   90.00
_cell.angle_gamma   90.00
#
_symmetry.space_group_name_H-M   'P 1'
#
loop_
_entity.id
_entity.type
_entity.pdbx_description
1 polymer ?
#
loop_
_entity_poly.entity_id
_entity_poly.type
_entity_poly.pdbx_seq_one_letter_code
_entity_poly.pdbx_strand_id
1 'polypeptide(L)'
;KALRGIRVETTHQEGKRSAYKITGITSVPLIQLNFPLDDGNQMTVVQYFWGRYKYRLRFTSWPCLQSGNDSRPIYLPMEVCTIIEGQRFTRKLNEKQVTGILRATCERPRDREKSILKMVEHNNYSADKLAQEFGIDVTDKMVNVQARVLPPPMLKYHESGKDKACAPSVGQWNMIGKKMINGGNVQRWTCLNFSRLHIDGVKRFCGDLVKMCNAIGMVFNPMPVVEILSASANNIEGALKHAHQSAHNLQLLIVILPDVTGHYGKVKKVCETDLGIVSQCLKPDKVERANKQYFENVALKVNVKVGGRNTALQQALTRQIPLVTDLPTIFFGADVTHPAAGDDSSPSIAAVVASMDWPEITKYKAVVSAQLPRQEIIQDLYCTGTDPEKGTPVHSGMMRELLVSFFQKTKHKPSRIIFYRDGVSEGQFAQVLMYEMDAIRKACASLQEDYQPPVTFVVVQKRHHTRLFPEVHGKETDKSGNILPGTVVDTNICHPTEFDFYLCSHAGIQGTSRPTHYHVLFDENRFTADGLQLLTNNLCYT
;
A
#
# COMPACT_ATOMS: atom_id res chain seq x y z
N LYS A 1 -24.52 -17.83 0.89
CA LYS A 1 -23.50 -16.82 0.47
C LYS A 1 -22.28 -17.45 -0.20
N ALA A 2 -21.54 -18.38 0.43
CA ALA A 2 -20.29 -18.96 -0.11
C ALA A 2 -20.41 -19.56 -1.52
N LEU A 3 -21.49 -20.31 -1.79
CA LEU A 3 -21.68 -21.06 -3.04
C LEU A 3 -22.15 -20.22 -4.24
N ARG A 4 -22.66 -19.00 -4.01
CA ARG A 4 -23.23 -18.17 -5.08
C ARG A 4 -22.16 -17.82 -6.12
N GLY A 5 -22.43 -18.16 -7.38
CA GLY A 5 -21.55 -17.96 -8.53
C GLY A 5 -20.59 -19.11 -8.83
N ILE A 6 -20.48 -20.12 -7.95
CA ILE A 6 -19.67 -21.32 -8.18
C ILE A 6 -20.36 -22.21 -9.22
N ARG A 7 -19.59 -22.80 -10.13
CA ARG A 7 -20.08 -23.82 -11.06
C ARG A 7 -19.94 -25.21 -10.48
N VAL A 8 -20.98 -26.01 -10.65
CA VAL A 8 -21.01 -27.43 -10.26
C VAL A 8 -21.38 -28.27 -11.46
N GLU A 9 -20.89 -29.51 -11.49
CA GLU A 9 -21.34 -30.54 -12.42
C GLU A 9 -22.18 -31.59 -11.70
N THR A 10 -23.20 -32.10 -12.39
CA THR A 10 -24.07 -33.13 -11.83
C THR A 10 -23.51 -34.54 -12.05
N THR A 11 -23.64 -35.41 -11.05
CA THR A 11 -23.06 -36.77 -11.04
C THR A 11 -24.08 -37.91 -10.99
N HIS A 12 -25.39 -37.60 -11.00
CA HIS A 12 -26.46 -38.59 -10.87
C HIS A 12 -26.76 -39.39 -12.16
N GLN A 13 -26.11 -39.07 -13.28
CA GLN A 13 -26.26 -39.78 -14.56
C GLN A 13 -24.88 -40.23 -15.06
N GLU A 14 -24.75 -41.52 -15.35
CA GLU A 14 -23.53 -42.04 -15.97
C GLU A 14 -23.36 -41.48 -17.40
N GLY A 15 -22.14 -41.01 -17.72
CA GLY A 15 -21.80 -40.47 -19.04
C GLY A 15 -22.34 -39.08 -19.35
N LYS A 16 -23.17 -38.47 -18.49
CA LYS A 16 -23.71 -37.11 -18.69
C LYS A 16 -23.35 -36.20 -17.52
N ARG A 17 -22.42 -35.28 -17.78
CA ARG A 17 -22.04 -34.21 -16.85
C ARG A 17 -22.54 -32.87 -17.37
N SER A 18 -23.55 -32.33 -16.71
CA SER A 18 -24.08 -31.00 -17.02
C SER A 18 -23.56 -29.99 -16.01
N ALA A 19 -23.03 -28.88 -16.50
CA ALA A 19 -22.48 -27.81 -15.68
C ALA A 19 -23.52 -26.73 -15.40
N TYR A 20 -23.64 -26.30 -14.14
CA TYR A 20 -24.58 -25.29 -13.69
C TYR A 20 -23.89 -24.25 -12.82
N LYS A 21 -24.28 -22.98 -12.97
CA LYS A 21 -23.83 -21.89 -12.09
C LYS A 21 -24.84 -21.73 -10.95
N ILE A 22 -24.39 -21.80 -9.71
CA ILE A 22 -25.24 -21.65 -8.54
C ILE A 22 -25.69 -20.19 -8.39
N THR A 23 -27.00 -19.96 -8.37
CA THR A 23 -27.60 -18.64 -8.12
C THR A 23 -28.02 -18.48 -6.66
N GLY A 24 -28.38 -19.58 -5.99
CA GLY A 24 -28.86 -19.58 -4.60
C GLY A 24 -28.93 -20.96 -3.96
N ILE A 25 -29.55 -21.00 -2.79
CA ILE A 25 -29.95 -22.23 -2.10
C ILE A 25 -31.42 -22.07 -1.70
N THR A 26 -32.18 -23.16 -1.70
CA THR A 26 -33.60 -23.11 -1.33
C THR A 26 -33.77 -22.84 0.17
N SER A 27 -34.87 -22.19 0.53
CA SER A 27 -35.26 -21.95 1.93
C SER A 27 -35.89 -23.17 2.60
N VAL A 28 -36.39 -24.13 1.80
CA VAL A 28 -37.03 -25.36 2.27
C VAL A 28 -36.17 -26.59 1.98
N PRO A 29 -36.29 -27.67 2.79
CA PRO A 29 -35.64 -28.96 2.54
C PRO A 29 -36.10 -29.65 1.26
N LEU A 30 -35.24 -30.50 0.70
CA LEU A 30 -35.52 -31.31 -0.50
C LEU A 30 -36.83 -32.10 -0.42
N ILE A 31 -37.16 -32.66 0.74
CA ILE A 31 -38.39 -33.45 0.96
C ILE A 31 -39.68 -32.62 0.85
N GLN A 32 -39.59 -31.30 1.03
CA GLN A 32 -40.72 -30.36 0.93
C GLN A 32 -40.66 -29.49 -0.34
N LEU A 33 -39.56 -29.58 -1.10
CA LEU A 33 -39.31 -28.75 -2.27
C LEU A 33 -40.05 -29.29 -3.48
N ASN A 34 -41.19 -28.67 -3.80
CA ASN A 34 -42.00 -28.97 -4.98
C ASN A 34 -41.57 -28.11 -6.17
N PHE A 35 -41.71 -28.66 -7.38
CA PHE A 35 -41.56 -27.92 -8.62
C PHE A 35 -42.55 -28.43 -9.68
N PRO A 36 -42.99 -27.57 -10.62
CA PRO A 36 -43.83 -27.97 -11.73
C PRO A 36 -43.04 -28.85 -12.70
N LEU A 37 -43.63 -29.98 -13.07
CA LEU A 37 -43.22 -30.79 -14.21
C LEU A 37 -43.77 -30.22 -15.52
N ASP A 38 -43.28 -30.71 -16.65
CA ASP A 38 -43.71 -30.25 -17.99
C ASP A 38 -45.20 -30.53 -18.27
N ASP A 39 -45.83 -31.45 -17.53
CA ASP A 39 -47.27 -31.79 -17.59
C ASP A 39 -48.14 -30.94 -16.64
N GLY A 40 -47.54 -29.98 -15.93
CA GLY A 40 -48.21 -29.11 -14.96
C GLY A 40 -48.38 -29.71 -13.56
N ASN A 41 -48.08 -31.00 -13.36
CA ASN A 41 -48.16 -31.64 -12.05
C ASN A 41 -47.03 -31.17 -11.14
N GLN A 42 -47.31 -31.06 -9.84
CA GLN A 42 -46.29 -30.75 -8.83
C GLN A 42 -45.68 -32.03 -8.29
N MET A 43 -44.35 -32.09 -8.22
CA MET A 43 -43.65 -33.21 -7.59
C MET A 43 -42.49 -32.70 -6.76
N THR A 44 -42.20 -33.40 -5.66
CA THR A 44 -41.02 -33.09 -4.85
C THR A 44 -39.74 -33.47 -5.59
N VAL A 45 -38.64 -32.76 -5.33
CA VAL A 45 -37.33 -33.12 -5.87
C VAL A 45 -36.93 -34.55 -5.49
N VAL A 46 -37.29 -35.02 -4.29
CA VAL A 46 -37.00 -36.39 -3.83
C VAL A 46 -37.75 -37.43 -4.67
N GLN A 47 -39.04 -37.22 -4.90
CA GLN A 47 -39.85 -38.13 -5.74
C GLN A 47 -39.36 -38.11 -7.19
N TYR A 48 -38.98 -36.94 -7.73
CA TYR A 48 -38.44 -36.83 -9.08
C TYR A 48 -37.16 -37.64 -9.25
N PHE A 49 -36.19 -37.49 -8.34
CA PHE A 49 -34.92 -38.23 -8.41
C PHE A 49 -35.12 -39.74 -8.28
N TRP A 50 -36.03 -40.19 -7.41
CA TRP A 50 -36.39 -41.61 -7.30
C TRP A 50 -37.09 -42.13 -8.55
N GLY A 51 -38.09 -41.40 -9.07
CA GLY A 51 -38.88 -41.82 -10.23
C GLY A 51 -38.09 -41.83 -11.53
N ARG A 52 -37.44 -40.71 -11.84
CA ARG A 52 -36.78 -40.42 -13.13
C ARG A 52 -35.39 -41.01 -13.25
N TYR A 53 -34.60 -40.95 -12.17
CA TYR A 53 -33.19 -41.35 -12.17
C TYR A 53 -32.92 -42.63 -11.36
N LYS A 54 -33.94 -43.19 -10.70
CA LYS A 54 -33.79 -44.34 -9.79
C LYS A 54 -32.73 -44.08 -8.70
N TYR A 55 -32.56 -42.81 -8.32
CA TYR A 55 -31.57 -42.38 -7.34
C TYR A 55 -32.25 -42.07 -6.01
N ARG A 56 -31.86 -42.78 -4.94
CA ARG A 56 -32.35 -42.52 -3.58
C ARG A 56 -31.49 -41.48 -2.88
N LEU A 57 -31.97 -40.24 -2.85
CA LEU A 57 -31.33 -39.16 -2.09
C LEU A 57 -31.28 -39.53 -0.59
N ARG A 58 -30.11 -39.41 0.02
CA ARG A 58 -29.88 -39.73 1.45
C ARG A 58 -30.18 -38.53 2.33
N PHE A 59 -29.77 -37.34 1.89
CA PHE A 59 -29.84 -36.11 2.67
C PHE A 59 -31.10 -35.30 2.37
N THR A 60 -32.27 -35.91 2.49
CA THR A 60 -33.56 -35.30 2.10
C THR A 60 -33.97 -34.10 2.97
N SER A 61 -33.36 -33.93 4.15
CA SER A 61 -33.56 -32.76 5.03
C SER A 61 -32.70 -31.55 4.65
N TRP A 62 -31.76 -31.68 3.70
CA TRP A 62 -30.91 -30.57 3.27
C TRP A 62 -31.64 -29.65 2.29
N PRO A 63 -31.25 -28.37 2.21
CA PRO A 63 -31.68 -27.50 1.13
C PRO A 63 -31.08 -27.93 -0.21
N CYS A 64 -31.66 -27.44 -1.29
CA CYS A 64 -31.25 -27.71 -2.66
C CYS A 64 -30.41 -26.55 -3.21
N LEU A 65 -29.46 -26.83 -4.11
CA LEU A 65 -28.82 -25.76 -4.88
C LEU A 65 -29.79 -25.25 -5.94
N GLN A 66 -29.82 -23.94 -6.14
CA GLN A 66 -30.62 -23.32 -7.19
C GLN A 66 -29.72 -22.82 -8.32
N SER A 67 -30.14 -23.08 -9.55
CA SER A 67 -29.60 -22.52 -10.79
C SER A 67 -30.75 -22.03 -11.69
N GLY A 68 -30.44 -21.52 -12.88
CA GLY A 68 -31.43 -20.91 -13.77
C GLY A 68 -31.86 -19.50 -13.32
N ASN A 69 -33.02 -19.05 -13.79
CA ASN A 69 -33.64 -17.77 -13.45
C ASN A 69 -34.92 -17.98 -12.62
N ASP A 70 -35.52 -16.90 -12.12
CA ASP A 70 -36.70 -16.99 -11.24
C ASP A 70 -37.93 -17.54 -11.96
N SER A 71 -38.01 -17.41 -13.29
CA SER A 71 -39.11 -17.95 -14.09
C SER A 71 -38.97 -19.44 -14.42
N ARG A 72 -37.74 -19.97 -14.43
CA ARG A 72 -37.45 -21.40 -14.65
C ARG A 72 -36.33 -21.84 -13.71
N PRO A 73 -36.62 -22.03 -12.41
CA PRO A 73 -35.63 -22.45 -11.45
C PRO A 73 -35.20 -23.89 -11.72
N ILE A 74 -33.91 -24.15 -11.56
CA ILE A 74 -33.33 -25.50 -11.61
C ILE A 74 -32.89 -25.88 -10.21
N TYR A 75 -33.41 -27.00 -9.70
CA TYR A 75 -33.11 -27.51 -8.37
C TYR A 75 -32.15 -28.70 -8.45
N LEU A 76 -30.97 -28.55 -7.86
CA LEU A 76 -29.89 -29.54 -7.89
C LEU A 76 -29.57 -30.00 -6.45
N PRO A 77 -29.92 -31.26 -6.07
CA PRO A 77 -29.55 -31.79 -4.76
C PRO A 77 -28.04 -31.74 -4.56
N MET A 78 -27.58 -31.29 -3.38
CA MET A 78 -26.15 -31.13 -3.09
C MET A 78 -25.37 -32.45 -3.19
N GLU A 79 -26.01 -33.58 -2.85
CA GLU A 79 -25.41 -34.93 -2.91
C GLU A 79 -24.95 -35.33 -4.31
N VAL A 80 -25.55 -34.76 -5.36
CA VAL A 80 -25.29 -35.12 -6.76
C VAL A 80 -24.54 -34.03 -7.52
N CYS A 81 -23.87 -33.12 -6.81
CA CYS A 81 -23.14 -31.99 -7.39
C CYS A 81 -21.68 -32.02 -6.95
N THR A 82 -20.77 -31.88 -7.92
CA THR A 82 -19.33 -31.70 -7.66
C THR A 82 -18.89 -30.32 -8.13
N ILE A 83 -18.06 -29.62 -7.36
CA ILE A 83 -17.51 -28.33 -7.79
C ILE A 83 -16.55 -28.55 -8.95
N ILE A 84 -16.76 -27.85 -10.05
CA ILE A 84 -15.90 -27.95 -11.23
C ILE A 84 -14.50 -27.41 -10.90
N GLU A 85 -13.44 -28.12 -11.32
CA GLU A 85 -12.05 -27.72 -11.10
C GLU A 85 -11.66 -26.46 -11.89
N GLY A 86 -10.51 -25.86 -11.56
CA GLY A 86 -9.97 -24.69 -12.27
C GLY A 86 -10.74 -23.37 -12.07
N GLN A 87 -11.67 -23.31 -11.11
CA GLN A 87 -12.42 -22.09 -10.81
C GLN A 87 -11.64 -21.16 -9.86
N ARG A 88 -11.26 -19.97 -10.37
CA ARG A 88 -10.60 -18.94 -9.57
C ARG A 88 -11.48 -18.48 -8.41
N PHE A 89 -10.91 -18.44 -7.19
CA PHE A 89 -11.56 -17.82 -6.03
C PHE A 89 -11.41 -16.29 -6.10
N THR A 90 -12.54 -15.58 -6.21
CA THR A 90 -12.56 -14.11 -6.43
C THR A 90 -12.84 -13.28 -5.19
N ARG A 91 -13.21 -13.92 -4.08
CA ARG A 91 -13.61 -13.22 -2.85
C ARG A 91 -12.40 -12.91 -1.97
N LYS A 92 -12.59 -11.96 -1.05
CA LYS A 92 -11.58 -11.66 -0.03
C LYS A 92 -11.35 -12.87 0.87
N LEU A 93 -10.09 -13.26 0.99
CA LEU A 93 -9.65 -14.31 1.90
C LEU A 93 -9.66 -13.80 3.35
N ASN A 94 -9.96 -14.68 4.30
CA ASN A 94 -9.82 -14.36 5.72
C ASN A 94 -8.34 -14.36 6.15
N GLU A 95 -8.02 -13.82 7.33
CA GLU A 95 -6.64 -13.68 7.81
C GLU A 95 -5.88 -15.02 7.88
N LYS A 96 -6.56 -16.10 8.27
CA LYS A 96 -5.96 -17.45 8.32
C LYS A 96 -5.60 -17.95 6.92
N GLN A 97 -6.50 -17.78 5.96
CA GLN A 97 -6.27 -18.15 4.56
C GLN A 97 -5.16 -17.31 3.91
N VAL A 98 -5.15 -15.99 4.15
CA VAL A 98 -4.07 -15.11 3.69
C VAL A 98 -2.72 -15.57 4.25
N THR A 99 -2.66 -15.86 5.55
CA THR A 99 -1.45 -16.38 6.19
C THR A 99 -1.02 -17.73 5.60
N GLY A 100 -1.97 -18.63 5.33
CA GLY A 100 -1.72 -19.91 4.66
C GLY A 100 -1.10 -19.75 3.27
N ILE A 101 -1.68 -18.88 2.44
CA ILE A 101 -1.15 -18.59 1.10
C ILE A 101 0.24 -17.94 1.18
N LEU A 102 0.43 -16.98 2.09
CA LEU A 102 1.74 -16.33 2.26
C LEU A 102 2.81 -17.36 2.64
N ARG A 103 2.51 -18.31 3.54
CA ARG A 103 3.44 -19.39 3.89
C ARG A 103 3.70 -20.33 2.70
N ALA A 104 2.67 -20.68 1.93
CA ALA A 104 2.78 -21.61 0.82
C ALA A 104 3.50 -21.03 -0.41
N THR A 105 3.45 -19.72 -0.61
CA THR A 105 3.96 -19.06 -1.84
C THR A 105 5.24 -18.24 -1.62
N CYS A 106 5.68 -18.10 -0.37
CA CYS A 106 6.88 -17.35 -0.02
C CYS A 106 8.12 -18.21 -0.20
N GLU A 107 8.70 -18.13 -1.39
CA GLU A 107 9.95 -18.80 -1.76
C GLU A 107 11.14 -17.85 -1.64
N ARG A 108 12.23 -18.35 -1.05
CA ARG A 108 13.52 -17.67 -1.04
C ARG A 108 14.09 -17.59 -2.47
N PRO A 109 15.03 -16.68 -2.75
CA PRO A 109 15.50 -16.41 -4.10
C PRO A 109 15.98 -17.65 -4.85
N ARG A 110 16.81 -18.48 -4.21
CA ARG A 110 17.31 -19.75 -4.78
C ARG A 110 16.20 -20.73 -5.13
N ASP A 111 15.17 -20.84 -4.30
CA ASP A 111 14.06 -21.78 -4.52
C ASP A 111 13.12 -21.25 -5.60
N ARG A 112 12.87 -19.93 -5.61
CA ARG A 112 12.10 -19.25 -6.64
C ARG A 112 12.76 -19.39 -8.02
N GLU A 113 14.06 -19.14 -8.09
CA GLU A 113 14.85 -19.28 -9.32
C GLU A 113 14.74 -20.70 -9.89
N LYS A 114 14.96 -21.72 -9.06
CA LYS A 114 14.78 -23.13 -9.44
C LYS A 114 13.35 -23.44 -9.90
N SER A 115 12.35 -22.88 -9.23
CA SER A 115 10.94 -23.06 -9.58
C SER A 115 10.63 -22.50 -10.97
N ILE A 116 11.19 -21.32 -11.30
CA ILE A 116 11.08 -20.70 -12.62
C ILE A 116 11.77 -21.57 -13.68
N LEU A 117 13.01 -22.02 -13.45
CA LEU A 117 13.73 -22.87 -14.41
C LEU A 117 13.00 -24.19 -14.68
N LYS A 118 12.48 -24.83 -13.63
CA LYS A 118 11.65 -26.05 -13.78
C LYS A 118 10.38 -25.80 -14.58
N MET A 119 9.75 -24.63 -14.43
CA MET A 119 8.57 -24.27 -15.21
C MET A 119 8.91 -24.10 -16.70
N VAL A 120 10.04 -23.47 -17.01
CA VAL A 120 10.53 -23.31 -18.39
C VAL A 120 10.84 -24.68 -19.01
N GLU A 121 11.55 -25.54 -18.28
CA GLU A 121 11.86 -26.92 -18.69
C GLU A 121 10.57 -27.73 -18.93
N HIS A 122 9.62 -27.66 -18.01
CA HIS A 122 8.34 -28.39 -18.13
C HIS A 122 7.50 -27.92 -19.33
N ASN A 123 7.45 -26.61 -19.57
CA ASN A 123 6.68 -26.04 -20.66
C ASN A 123 7.33 -26.25 -22.03
N ASN A 124 8.66 -26.43 -22.07
CA ASN A 124 9.45 -26.71 -23.26
C ASN A 124 9.07 -25.82 -24.45
N TYR A 125 9.14 -24.49 -24.23
CA TYR A 125 8.69 -23.49 -25.21
C TYR A 125 9.36 -23.61 -26.58
N SER A 126 10.62 -24.06 -26.61
CA SER A 126 11.38 -24.36 -27.84
C SER A 126 10.79 -25.49 -28.69
N ALA A 127 10.03 -26.41 -28.08
CA ALA A 127 9.32 -27.49 -28.77
C ALA A 127 7.87 -27.14 -29.12
N ASP A 128 7.41 -25.92 -28.79
CA ASP A 128 6.06 -25.48 -29.12
C ASP A 128 5.90 -25.32 -30.64
N LYS A 129 4.89 -26.00 -31.19
CA LYS A 129 4.67 -26.03 -32.65
C LYS A 129 4.35 -24.65 -33.21
N LEU A 130 3.66 -23.80 -32.46
CA LEU A 130 3.35 -22.45 -32.91
C LEU A 130 4.60 -21.58 -32.86
N ALA A 131 5.40 -21.64 -31.79
CA ALA A 131 6.67 -20.92 -31.72
C ALA A 131 7.58 -21.23 -32.92
N GLN A 132 7.74 -22.52 -33.25
CA GLN A 132 8.56 -22.96 -34.39
C GLN A 132 8.04 -22.47 -35.75
N GLU A 133 6.72 -22.50 -35.97
CA GLU A 133 6.09 -22.00 -37.20
C GLU A 133 6.40 -20.52 -37.44
N PHE A 134 6.45 -19.73 -36.35
CA PHE A 134 6.79 -18.30 -36.41
C PHE A 134 8.31 -18.02 -36.33
N GLY A 135 9.16 -19.06 -36.35
CA GLY A 135 10.61 -18.93 -36.25
C GLY A 135 11.10 -18.37 -34.91
N ILE A 136 10.29 -18.52 -33.85
CA ILE A 136 10.61 -18.06 -32.50
C ILE A 136 11.36 -19.16 -31.77
N ASP A 137 12.58 -18.85 -31.34
CA ASP A 137 13.38 -19.70 -30.44
C ASP A 137 13.47 -19.05 -29.07
N VAL A 138 13.27 -19.85 -28.02
CA VAL A 138 13.23 -19.39 -26.63
C VAL A 138 14.28 -20.14 -25.83
N THR A 139 15.28 -19.41 -25.33
CA THR A 139 16.32 -19.97 -24.46
C THR A 139 15.73 -20.48 -23.13
N ASP A 140 16.29 -21.59 -22.64
CA ASP A 140 15.94 -22.21 -21.35
C ASP A 140 16.72 -21.60 -20.16
N LYS A 141 17.64 -20.67 -20.44
CA LYS A 141 18.48 -20.00 -19.43
C LYS A 141 17.94 -18.62 -19.09
N MET A 142 18.11 -18.23 -17.83
CA MET A 142 17.88 -16.84 -17.43
C MET A 142 18.88 -15.91 -18.11
N VAL A 143 18.44 -14.68 -18.40
CA VAL A 143 19.32 -13.63 -18.90
C VAL A 143 20.29 -13.20 -17.80
N ASN A 144 21.58 -13.19 -18.13
CA ASN A 144 22.61 -12.61 -17.27
C ASN A 144 22.70 -11.11 -17.51
N VAL A 145 22.62 -10.34 -16.44
CA VAL A 145 22.68 -8.87 -16.49
C VAL A 145 23.78 -8.38 -15.56
N GLN A 146 24.50 -7.34 -16.00
CA GLN A 146 25.43 -6.63 -15.13
C GLN A 146 24.64 -5.68 -14.24
N ALA A 147 24.91 -5.73 -12.95
CA ALA A 147 24.27 -4.89 -11.95
C ALA A 147 25.33 -4.11 -11.17
N ARG A 148 24.96 -2.92 -10.70
CA ARG A 148 25.79 -2.12 -9.80
C ARG A 148 25.13 -2.07 -8.44
N VAL A 149 25.90 -1.98 -7.35
CA VAL A 149 25.35 -1.75 -6.01
C VAL A 149 25.71 -0.34 -5.58
N LEU A 150 24.70 0.53 -5.55
CA LEU A 150 24.87 1.91 -5.11
C LEU A 150 25.24 1.98 -3.62
N PRO A 151 26.15 2.88 -3.22
CA PRO A 151 26.48 3.05 -1.82
C PRO A 151 25.26 3.60 -1.05
N PRO A 152 25.03 3.16 0.20
CA PRO A 152 23.98 3.73 1.03
C PRO A 152 24.34 5.18 1.44
N PRO A 153 23.37 6.09 1.57
CA PRO A 153 23.65 7.46 2.00
C PRO A 153 24.08 7.51 3.47
N MET A 154 24.85 8.53 3.82
CA MET A 154 25.11 8.87 5.21
C MET A 154 23.88 9.56 5.83
N LEU A 155 23.34 8.98 6.88
CA LEU A 155 22.23 9.55 7.65
C LEU A 155 22.75 10.34 8.83
N LYS A 156 22.30 11.59 8.97
CA LYS A 156 22.67 12.49 10.06
C LYS A 156 21.68 12.38 11.23
N TYR A 157 22.24 12.40 12.43
CA TYR A 157 21.55 12.45 13.72
C TYR A 157 22.04 13.65 14.56
N HIS A 158 21.43 13.87 15.71
CA HIS A 158 21.75 15.00 16.57
C HIS A 158 23.15 14.91 17.20
N GLU A 159 23.82 16.06 17.37
CA GLU A 159 25.19 16.17 17.88
C GLU A 159 25.39 15.66 19.31
N SER A 160 24.33 15.65 20.12
CA SER A 160 24.35 15.15 21.50
C SER A 160 24.14 13.64 21.63
N GLY A 161 23.93 12.93 20.51
CA GLY A 161 23.99 11.47 20.47
C GLY A 161 25.43 10.96 20.55
N LYS A 162 25.62 9.71 20.98
CA LYS A 162 26.93 9.04 20.91
C LYS A 162 27.36 8.88 19.45
N ASP A 163 26.43 8.46 18.60
CA ASP A 163 26.63 8.36 17.15
C ASP A 163 25.89 9.52 16.47
N LYS A 164 26.64 10.31 15.70
CA LYS A 164 26.15 11.53 15.05
C LYS A 164 25.73 11.31 13.59
N ALA A 165 26.21 10.22 13.00
CA ALA A 165 25.86 9.81 11.65
C ALA A 165 25.98 8.29 11.54
N CYS A 166 25.27 7.69 10.58
CA CYS A 166 25.49 6.29 10.22
C CYS A 166 25.26 6.05 8.73
N ALA A 167 26.08 5.19 8.15
CA ALA A 167 25.76 4.50 6.91
C ALA A 167 24.90 3.26 7.25
N PRO A 168 23.70 3.12 6.67
CA PRO A 168 22.94 1.89 6.72
C PRO A 168 23.77 0.68 6.26
N SER A 169 23.67 -0.43 6.97
CA SER A 169 24.32 -1.69 6.62
C SER A 169 23.28 -2.62 6.02
N VAL A 170 23.47 -3.00 4.74
CA VAL A 170 22.51 -3.85 4.00
C VAL A 170 21.08 -3.31 4.13
N GLY A 171 20.90 -2.00 3.89
CA GLY A 171 19.60 -1.33 3.96
C GLY A 171 18.96 -1.24 5.36
N GLN A 172 19.71 -1.52 6.43
CA GLN A 172 19.20 -1.53 7.80
C GLN A 172 20.05 -0.68 8.75
N TRP A 173 19.38 -0.03 9.71
CA TRP A 173 19.99 0.70 10.82
C TRP A 173 19.04 0.74 12.03
N ASN A 174 19.53 1.18 13.18
CA ASN A 174 18.75 1.31 14.41
C ASN A 174 19.08 2.62 15.14
N MET A 175 18.33 2.91 16.21
CA MET A 175 18.49 4.12 17.03
C MET A 175 19.51 3.98 18.18
N ILE A 176 20.22 2.84 18.30
CA ILE A 176 21.17 2.64 19.39
C ILE A 176 22.29 3.68 19.29
N GLY A 177 22.55 4.37 20.40
CA GLY A 177 23.56 5.43 20.49
C GLY A 177 23.16 6.75 19.83
N LYS A 178 21.99 6.85 19.21
CA LYS A 178 21.58 8.00 18.38
C LYS A 178 20.46 8.79 19.05
N LYS A 179 20.39 10.08 18.71
CA LYS A 179 19.27 10.97 19.03
C LYS A 179 18.73 11.58 17.75
N MET A 180 17.42 11.68 17.64
CA MET A 180 16.72 12.26 16.50
C MET A 180 17.27 13.65 16.18
N ILE A 181 17.47 13.96 14.89
CA ILE A 181 18.07 15.24 14.48
C ILE A 181 17.29 16.45 15.01
N ASN A 182 15.96 16.39 15.03
CA ASN A 182 15.10 17.38 15.68
C ASN A 182 13.98 16.68 16.44
N GLY A 183 14.10 16.61 17.76
CA GLY A 183 13.02 16.15 18.62
C GLY A 183 11.87 17.16 18.70
N GLY A 184 10.64 16.66 18.56
CA GLY A 184 9.43 17.43 18.77
C GLY A 184 9.20 17.77 20.24
N ASN A 185 8.44 18.84 20.47
CA ASN A 185 8.10 19.31 21.81
C ASN A 185 6.64 18.99 22.13
N VAL A 186 6.43 18.07 23.08
CA VAL A 186 5.12 17.60 23.52
C VAL A 186 4.93 17.92 25.00
N GLN A 187 4.33 19.07 25.27
CA GLN A 187 3.96 19.52 26.61
C GLN A 187 2.56 19.08 27.01
N ARG A 188 1.63 19.06 26.05
CA ARG A 188 0.21 18.78 26.29
C ARG A 188 -0.21 17.49 25.61
N TRP A 189 -0.29 16.42 26.40
CA TRP A 189 -0.72 15.10 25.92
C TRP A 189 -1.61 14.38 26.94
N THR A 190 -2.36 13.39 26.48
CA THR A 190 -3.06 12.43 27.35
C THR A 190 -3.24 11.09 26.62
N CYS A 191 -3.84 10.11 27.29
CA CYS A 191 -4.13 8.79 26.74
C CYS A 191 -5.58 8.37 27.01
N LEU A 192 -6.22 7.79 25.98
CA LEU A 192 -7.50 7.10 26.10
C LEU A 192 -7.33 5.60 25.86
N ASN A 193 -7.85 4.80 26.79
CA ASN A 193 -7.85 3.35 26.69
C ASN A 193 -9.25 2.82 26.35
N PHE A 194 -9.40 2.20 25.19
CA PHE A 194 -10.64 1.51 24.80
C PHE A 194 -10.57 -0.01 24.92
N SER A 195 -9.46 -0.53 25.45
CA SER A 195 -9.23 -1.97 25.63
C SER A 195 -9.50 -2.43 27.06
N ARG A 196 -9.43 -3.74 27.28
CA ARG A 196 -9.53 -4.34 28.62
C ARG A 196 -8.26 -4.21 29.48
N LEU A 197 -7.21 -3.57 28.98
CA LEU A 197 -5.98 -3.38 29.74
C LEU A 197 -6.22 -2.59 31.01
N HIS A 198 -5.62 -3.04 32.11
CA HIS A 198 -5.73 -2.35 33.40
C HIS A 198 -5.10 -0.97 33.31
N ILE A 199 -5.76 0.03 33.89
CA ILE A 199 -5.36 1.43 33.77
C ILE A 199 -3.94 1.69 34.29
N ASP A 200 -3.51 0.99 35.34
CA ASP A 200 -2.13 1.11 35.87
C ASP A 200 -1.08 0.51 34.93
N GLY A 201 -1.44 -0.52 34.15
CA GLY A 201 -0.59 -1.04 33.08
C GLY A 201 -0.40 0.00 31.97
N VAL A 202 -1.48 0.67 31.59
CA VAL A 202 -1.46 1.75 30.58
C VAL A 202 -0.66 2.94 31.09
N LYS A 203 -0.86 3.38 32.34
CA LYS A 203 -0.09 4.46 32.98
C LYS A 203 1.42 4.16 32.97
N ARG A 204 1.83 2.94 33.35
CA ARG A 204 3.23 2.49 33.28
C ARG A 204 3.77 2.51 31.86
N PHE A 205 3.04 1.93 30.90
CA PHE A 205 3.43 1.92 29.50
C PHE A 205 3.63 3.34 28.96
N CYS A 206 2.71 4.26 29.22
CA CYS A 206 2.83 5.65 28.80
C CYS A 206 4.07 6.31 29.42
N GLY A 207 4.33 6.09 30.71
CA GLY A 207 5.54 6.60 31.38
C GLY A 207 6.83 6.11 30.71
N ASP A 208 6.90 4.83 30.35
CA ASP A 208 8.08 4.26 29.70
C ASP A 208 8.24 4.71 28.24
N LEU A 209 7.13 4.91 27.52
CA LEU A 209 7.14 5.53 26.20
C LEU A 209 7.68 6.97 26.27
N VAL A 210 7.23 7.77 27.25
CA VAL A 210 7.70 9.15 27.44
C VAL A 210 9.20 9.17 27.78
N LYS A 211 9.67 8.28 28.65
CA LYS A 211 11.11 8.12 28.92
C LYS A 211 11.88 7.80 27.64
N MET A 212 11.38 6.90 26.80
CA MET A 212 12.01 6.58 25.52
C MET A 212 12.06 7.80 24.59
N CYS A 213 10.95 8.52 24.42
CA CYS A 213 10.89 9.75 23.62
C CYS A 213 11.97 10.76 24.06
N ASN A 214 12.08 11.01 25.37
CA ASN A 214 13.10 11.90 25.92
C ASN A 214 14.53 11.36 25.71
N ALA A 215 14.75 10.05 25.90
CA ALA A 215 16.05 9.43 25.72
C ALA A 215 16.60 9.58 24.28
N ILE A 216 15.71 9.50 23.29
CA ILE A 216 16.07 9.63 21.87
C ILE A 216 15.98 11.06 21.33
N GLY A 217 15.79 12.06 22.20
CA GLY A 217 15.99 13.48 21.89
C GLY A 217 14.73 14.34 21.74
N MET A 218 13.54 13.82 22.02
CA MET A 218 12.33 14.66 22.11
C MET A 218 12.29 15.44 23.43
N VAL A 219 11.50 16.51 23.48
CA VAL A 219 11.11 17.17 24.74
C VAL A 219 9.67 16.76 25.03
N PHE A 220 9.49 15.78 25.92
CA PHE A 220 8.19 15.17 26.18
C PHE A 220 7.87 15.26 27.67
N ASN A 221 6.80 15.99 28.02
CA ASN A 221 6.38 16.19 29.39
C ASN A 221 6.06 14.85 30.09
N PRO A 222 6.72 14.51 31.21
CA PRO A 222 6.49 13.26 31.94
C PRO A 222 5.04 13.02 32.36
N MET A 223 4.27 14.09 32.59
CA MET A 223 2.90 14.01 33.10
C MET A 223 1.89 14.37 32.02
N PRO A 224 0.78 13.63 31.88
CA PRO A 224 -0.31 14.01 31.00
C PRO A 224 -1.07 15.23 31.57
N VAL A 225 -1.66 16.05 30.70
CA VAL A 225 -2.38 17.28 31.11
C VAL A 225 -3.75 17.01 31.72
N VAL A 226 -4.31 15.84 31.46
CA VAL A 226 -5.52 15.30 32.10
C VAL A 226 -5.30 13.82 32.37
N GLU A 227 -6.01 13.26 33.34
CA GLU A 227 -5.85 11.85 33.72
C GLU A 227 -6.06 10.91 32.52
N ILE A 228 -5.30 9.82 32.47
CA ILE A 228 -5.51 8.75 31.50
C ILE A 228 -6.82 8.04 31.83
N LEU A 229 -7.74 7.98 30.87
CA LEU A 229 -9.08 7.43 31.07
C LEU A 229 -9.28 6.12 30.32
N SER A 230 -10.14 5.26 30.86
CA SER A 230 -10.70 4.13 30.13
C SER A 230 -12.12 4.44 29.67
N ALA A 231 -12.47 4.03 28.46
CA ALA A 231 -13.79 4.25 27.88
C ALA A 231 -14.27 3.03 27.09
N SER A 232 -15.59 2.88 26.96
CA SER A 232 -16.17 1.79 26.17
C SER A 232 -15.92 1.98 24.67
N ALA A 233 -15.64 0.89 23.95
CA ALA A 233 -15.55 0.89 22.49
C ALA A 233 -16.85 1.35 21.80
N ASN A 234 -18.00 1.26 22.48
CA ASN A 234 -19.28 1.76 21.97
C ASN A 234 -19.38 3.30 22.03
N ASN A 235 -18.56 3.97 22.84
CA ASN A 235 -18.57 5.42 23.04
C ASN A 235 -17.25 6.11 22.62
N ILE A 236 -16.64 5.65 21.54
CA ILE A 236 -15.37 6.22 21.04
C ILE A 236 -15.49 7.73 20.78
N GLU A 237 -16.54 8.15 20.07
CA GLU A 237 -16.68 9.55 19.67
C GLU A 237 -16.90 10.48 20.87
N GLY A 238 -17.77 10.09 21.81
CA GLY A 238 -18.01 10.86 23.03
C GLY A 238 -16.75 10.97 23.88
N ALA A 239 -15.99 9.89 24.04
CA ALA A 239 -14.73 9.90 24.79
C ALA A 239 -13.66 10.79 24.13
N LEU A 240 -13.56 10.77 22.80
CA LEU A 240 -12.64 11.65 22.05
C LEU A 240 -13.01 13.12 22.20
N LYS A 241 -14.30 13.46 22.08
CA LYS A 241 -14.81 14.84 22.28
C LYS A 241 -14.57 15.32 23.70
N HIS A 242 -14.83 14.47 24.70
CA HIS A 242 -14.56 14.79 26.10
C HIS A 242 -13.07 15.07 26.34
N ALA A 243 -12.18 14.20 25.85
CA ALA A 243 -10.74 14.42 26.00
C ALA A 243 -10.27 15.72 25.33
N HIS A 244 -10.81 16.07 24.16
CA HIS A 244 -10.52 17.33 23.48
C HIS A 244 -10.94 18.56 24.29
N GLN A 245 -12.13 18.50 24.88
CA GLN A 245 -12.69 19.59 25.70
C GLN A 245 -11.94 19.72 27.03
N SER A 246 -11.60 18.61 27.69
CA SER A 246 -10.87 18.64 28.96
C SER A 246 -9.41 19.05 28.80
N ALA A 247 -8.78 18.71 27.67
CA ALA A 247 -7.38 19.03 27.39
C ALA A 247 -7.27 20.12 26.30
N HIS A 248 -7.49 21.38 26.69
CA HIS A 248 -7.29 22.51 25.78
C HIS A 248 -5.90 22.47 25.13
N ASN A 249 -5.82 22.78 23.83
CA ASN A 249 -4.58 22.79 23.04
C ASN A 249 -3.77 21.48 23.13
N LEU A 250 -4.46 20.34 23.15
CA LEU A 250 -3.85 19.01 23.12
C LEU A 250 -2.95 18.84 21.89
N GLN A 251 -1.67 18.55 22.10
CA GLN A 251 -0.69 18.34 21.03
C GLN A 251 -0.62 16.88 20.58
N LEU A 252 -0.92 15.93 21.46
CA LEU A 252 -0.90 14.51 21.16
C LEU A 252 -1.91 13.73 22.00
N LEU A 253 -2.72 12.90 21.33
CA LEU A 253 -3.56 11.91 21.98
C LEU A 253 -3.03 10.50 21.71
N ILE A 254 -2.62 9.80 22.76
CA ILE A 254 -2.34 8.36 22.70
C ILE A 254 -3.67 7.61 22.80
N VAL A 255 -3.92 6.65 21.90
CA VAL A 255 -5.16 5.88 21.90
C VAL A 255 -4.84 4.39 21.93
N ILE A 256 -5.20 3.70 23.00
CA ILE A 256 -5.19 2.24 23.02
C ILE A 256 -6.50 1.77 22.39
N LEU A 257 -6.40 1.09 21.25
CA LEU A 257 -7.55 0.64 20.48
C LEU A 257 -8.33 -0.45 21.22
N PRO A 258 -9.62 -0.68 20.89
CA PRO A 258 -10.33 -1.87 21.36
C PRO A 258 -9.63 -3.17 20.96
N ASP A 259 -9.84 -4.23 21.75
CA ASP A 259 -9.29 -5.57 21.47
C ASP A 259 -9.80 -6.16 20.14
N VAL A 260 -10.96 -5.71 19.68
CA VAL A 260 -11.57 -6.08 18.42
C VAL A 260 -11.18 -5.13 17.29
N THR A 261 -10.81 -5.69 16.14
CA THR A 261 -10.44 -4.94 14.93
C THR A 261 -11.62 -4.13 14.37
N GLY A 262 -11.33 -3.07 13.60
CA GLY A 262 -12.35 -2.28 12.89
C GLY A 262 -12.58 -0.86 13.44
N HIS A 263 -12.02 -0.53 14.60
CA HIS A 263 -12.25 0.76 15.26
C HIS A 263 -11.24 1.86 14.85
N TYR A 264 -10.10 1.48 14.27
CA TYR A 264 -9.03 2.41 13.88
C TYR A 264 -9.54 3.52 12.94
N GLY A 265 -10.34 3.17 11.93
CA GLY A 265 -10.87 4.14 10.97
C GLY A 265 -11.79 5.18 11.63
N LYS A 266 -12.63 4.76 12.59
CA LYS A 266 -13.51 5.67 13.35
C LYS A 266 -12.70 6.64 14.22
N VAL A 267 -11.71 6.13 14.96
CA VAL A 267 -10.81 6.98 15.76
C VAL A 267 -10.11 8.01 14.88
N LYS A 268 -9.56 7.56 13.74
CA LYS A 268 -8.81 8.42 12.83
C LYS A 268 -9.67 9.50 12.21
N LYS A 269 -10.85 9.15 11.71
CA LYS A 269 -11.84 10.09 11.19
C LYS A 269 -12.12 11.19 12.23
N VAL A 270 -12.61 10.82 13.41
CA VAL A 270 -12.98 11.80 14.44
C VAL A 270 -11.79 12.68 14.86
N CYS A 271 -10.61 12.10 15.07
CA CYS A 271 -9.43 12.89 15.44
C CYS A 271 -8.97 13.84 14.32
N GLU A 272 -8.88 13.37 13.07
CA GLU A 272 -8.21 14.10 11.98
C GLU A 272 -9.16 15.02 11.20
N THR A 273 -10.47 14.70 11.13
CA THR A 273 -11.47 15.52 10.43
C THR A 273 -12.29 16.40 11.36
N ASP A 274 -12.75 15.86 12.49
CA ASP A 274 -13.76 16.54 13.31
C ASP A 274 -13.11 17.40 14.41
N LEU A 275 -11.98 16.95 14.97
CA LEU A 275 -11.35 17.57 16.15
C LEU A 275 -9.97 18.19 15.89
N GLY A 276 -9.32 17.87 14.77
CA GLY A 276 -7.96 18.36 14.47
C GLY A 276 -6.88 17.91 15.46
N ILE A 277 -7.02 16.71 16.06
CA ILE A 277 -6.11 16.17 17.06
C ILE A 277 -5.11 15.20 16.43
N VAL A 278 -3.82 15.43 16.68
CA VAL A 278 -2.77 14.47 16.35
C VAL A 278 -2.89 13.24 17.25
N SER A 279 -3.14 12.07 16.65
CA SER A 279 -3.37 10.83 17.39
C SER A 279 -2.33 9.73 17.10
N GLN A 280 -1.90 9.02 18.15
CA GLN A 280 -1.07 7.81 18.07
C GLN A 280 -1.84 6.59 18.61
N CYS A 281 -2.35 5.77 17.69
CA CYS A 281 -3.09 4.56 18.03
C CYS A 281 -2.14 3.38 18.29
N LEU A 282 -2.44 2.57 19.30
CA LEU A 282 -1.67 1.40 19.71
C LEU A 282 -2.62 0.20 19.88
N LYS A 283 -2.19 -0.98 19.42
CA LYS A 283 -2.96 -2.22 19.65
C LYS A 283 -2.70 -2.75 21.07
N PRO A 284 -3.72 -3.29 21.76
CA PRO A 284 -3.57 -3.80 23.12
C PRO A 284 -2.48 -4.87 23.25
N ASP A 285 -2.45 -5.85 22.35
CA ASP A 285 -1.47 -6.95 22.35
C ASP A 285 -0.02 -6.47 22.26
N LYS A 286 0.20 -5.34 21.57
CA LYS A 286 1.53 -4.71 21.44
C LYS A 286 1.92 -3.88 22.64
N VAL A 287 0.95 -3.32 23.35
CA VAL A 287 1.16 -2.58 24.60
C VAL A 287 1.58 -3.55 25.71
N GLU A 288 0.92 -4.71 25.83
CA GLU A 288 1.27 -5.73 26.82
C GLU A 288 2.67 -6.33 26.61
N ARG A 289 3.05 -6.52 25.34
CA ARG A 289 4.34 -7.13 24.95
C ARG A 289 5.38 -6.10 24.52
N ALA A 290 5.22 -4.86 24.95
CA ALA A 290 6.09 -3.77 24.55
C ALA A 290 7.54 -4.05 24.98
N ASN A 291 8.45 -3.98 24.03
CA ASN A 291 9.89 -4.07 24.27
C ASN A 291 10.57 -2.77 23.84
N LYS A 292 11.87 -2.64 24.12
CA LYS A 292 12.65 -1.44 23.78
C LYS A 292 12.50 -1.04 22.30
N GLN A 293 12.60 -1.99 21.38
CA GLN A 293 12.46 -1.74 19.94
C GLN A 293 11.07 -1.21 19.58
N TYR A 294 10.02 -1.72 20.23
CA TYR A 294 8.66 -1.24 20.02
C TYR A 294 8.50 0.22 20.48
N PHE A 295 9.02 0.57 21.66
CA PHE A 295 9.01 1.95 22.13
C PHE A 295 9.77 2.90 21.20
N GLU A 296 10.97 2.51 20.74
CA GLU A 296 11.74 3.28 19.76
C GLU A 296 10.93 3.53 18.48
N ASN A 297 10.32 2.47 17.92
CA ASN A 297 9.50 2.58 16.71
C ASN A 297 8.26 3.45 16.89
N VAL A 298 7.59 3.40 18.06
CA VAL A 298 6.46 4.27 18.37
C VAL A 298 6.93 5.72 18.53
N ALA A 299 8.04 5.95 19.23
CA ALA A 299 8.59 7.28 19.45
C ALA A 299 9.02 7.95 18.12
N LEU A 300 9.60 7.19 17.18
CA LEU A 300 9.89 7.66 15.81
C LEU A 300 8.64 8.17 15.09
N LYS A 301 7.49 7.50 15.24
CA LYS A 301 6.23 7.93 14.64
C LYS A 301 5.65 9.16 15.35
N VAL A 302 5.74 9.19 16.67
CA VAL A 302 5.26 10.32 17.48
C VAL A 302 6.05 11.58 17.12
N ASN A 303 7.37 11.50 17.02
CA ASN A 303 8.22 12.63 16.67
C ASN A 303 7.81 13.31 15.36
N VAL A 304 7.64 12.54 14.29
CA VAL A 304 7.22 13.05 12.97
C VAL A 304 5.83 13.70 13.05
N LYS A 305 4.89 13.07 13.76
CA LYS A 305 3.52 13.58 13.91
C LYS A 305 3.44 14.92 14.63
N VAL A 306 4.35 15.17 15.56
CA VAL A 306 4.42 16.46 16.28
C VAL A 306 5.39 17.45 15.62
N GLY A 307 5.81 17.19 14.37
CA GLY A 307 6.61 18.09 13.55
C GLY A 307 8.12 17.98 13.71
N GLY A 308 8.61 17.00 14.47
CA GLY A 308 10.02 16.66 14.58
C GLY A 308 10.56 15.93 13.34
N ARG A 309 11.88 15.77 13.28
CA ARG A 309 12.61 15.04 12.22
C ARG A 309 13.46 13.97 12.88
N ASN A 310 13.34 12.73 12.41
CA ASN A 310 14.10 11.61 12.96
C ASN A 310 15.55 11.64 12.47
N THR A 311 15.70 11.79 11.15
CA THR A 311 16.96 11.75 10.42
C THR A 311 16.92 12.73 9.24
N ALA A 312 18.08 13.03 8.69
CA ALA A 312 18.21 13.73 7.42
C ALA A 312 19.39 13.13 6.63
N LEU A 313 19.40 13.30 5.31
CA LEU A 313 20.57 12.97 4.51
C LEU A 313 21.70 13.96 4.84
N GLN A 314 22.89 13.45 5.18
CA GLN A 314 24.04 14.30 5.49
C GLN A 314 24.42 15.21 4.31
N GLN A 315 24.28 14.71 3.09
CA GLN A 315 24.50 15.48 1.86
C GLN A 315 23.48 16.61 1.69
N ALA A 316 22.24 16.44 2.15
CA ALA A 316 21.24 17.51 2.08
C ALA A 316 21.61 18.69 2.98
N LEU A 317 22.08 18.40 4.19
CA LEU A 317 22.53 19.40 5.17
C LEU A 317 23.79 20.16 4.72
N THR A 318 24.68 19.49 4.01
CA THR A 318 25.92 20.06 3.47
C THR A 318 25.75 20.63 2.06
N ARG A 319 24.53 20.61 1.50
CA ARG A 319 24.18 21.06 0.14
C ARG A 319 24.99 20.39 -0.98
N GLN A 320 25.13 19.07 -0.89
CA GLN A 320 25.91 18.24 -1.81
C GLN A 320 25.05 17.25 -2.61
N ILE A 321 23.74 17.49 -2.75
CA ILE A 321 22.89 16.66 -3.63
C ILE A 321 22.71 17.43 -4.96
N PRO A 322 23.33 16.97 -6.07
CA PRO A 322 23.24 17.64 -7.36
C PRO A 322 21.79 17.80 -7.82
N LEU A 323 21.49 18.92 -8.48
CA LEU A 323 20.17 19.28 -9.01
C LEU A 323 19.04 19.35 -7.96
N VAL A 324 19.39 19.32 -6.68
CA VAL A 324 18.43 19.30 -5.57
C VAL A 324 18.73 20.39 -4.54
N THR A 325 19.99 20.51 -4.10
CA THR A 325 20.35 21.42 -3.01
C THR A 325 20.97 22.74 -3.48
N ASP A 326 21.27 22.85 -4.76
CA ASP A 326 21.81 24.05 -5.41
C ASP A 326 20.73 25.10 -5.68
N LEU A 327 19.51 24.67 -6.02
CA LEU A 327 18.33 25.55 -6.18
C LEU A 327 17.13 24.99 -5.41
N PRO A 328 16.18 25.84 -4.97
CA PRO A 328 14.94 25.39 -4.35
C PRO A 328 14.25 24.32 -5.18
N THR A 329 14.20 23.09 -4.66
CA THR A 329 13.65 21.94 -5.38
C THR A 329 12.57 21.30 -4.54
N ILE A 330 11.43 20.99 -5.17
CA ILE A 330 10.31 20.33 -4.51
C ILE A 330 10.12 18.92 -5.07
N PHE A 331 9.93 17.95 -4.17
CA PHE A 331 9.63 16.57 -4.51
C PHE A 331 8.15 16.31 -4.32
N PHE A 332 7.54 15.68 -5.33
CA PHE A 332 6.18 15.17 -5.26
C PHE A 332 6.18 13.65 -5.30
N GLY A 333 5.25 13.06 -4.55
CA GLY A 333 4.88 11.65 -4.65
C GLY A 333 3.38 11.53 -4.88
N ALA A 334 2.95 10.78 -5.88
CA ALA A 334 1.55 10.65 -6.26
C ALA A 334 1.15 9.18 -6.44
N ASP A 335 0.00 8.79 -5.91
CA ASP A 335 -0.55 7.43 -5.98
C ASP A 335 -2.09 7.49 -6.10
N VAL A 336 -2.67 6.48 -6.75
CA VAL A 336 -4.11 6.27 -6.81
C VAL A 336 -4.45 4.88 -6.27
N THR A 337 -5.26 4.85 -5.22
CA THR A 337 -5.76 3.60 -4.65
C THR A 337 -7.18 3.32 -5.16
N HIS A 338 -7.35 2.20 -5.86
CA HIS A 338 -8.65 1.73 -6.30
C HIS A 338 -9.39 0.88 -5.25
N PRO A 339 -10.73 0.80 -5.34
CA PRO A 339 -11.52 -0.17 -4.59
C PRO A 339 -11.11 -1.62 -4.82
N ALA A 340 -11.49 -2.49 -3.88
CA ALA A 340 -11.24 -3.92 -3.99
C ALA A 340 -11.91 -4.54 -5.24
N ALA A 341 -11.38 -5.67 -5.71
CA ALA A 341 -11.97 -6.39 -6.83
C ALA A 341 -13.44 -6.76 -6.55
N GLY A 342 -14.34 -6.41 -7.47
CA GLY A 342 -15.78 -6.61 -7.35
C GLY A 342 -16.55 -5.48 -6.65
N ASP A 343 -15.86 -4.42 -6.22
CA ASP A 343 -16.47 -3.14 -5.89
C ASP A 343 -16.26 -2.16 -7.04
N ASP A 344 -17.35 -1.86 -7.75
CA ASP A 344 -17.36 -0.97 -8.92
C ASP A 344 -18.04 0.37 -8.62
N SER A 345 -18.45 0.58 -7.36
CA SER A 345 -19.17 1.79 -6.93
C SER A 345 -18.33 2.73 -6.08
N SER A 346 -17.42 2.20 -5.28
CA SER A 346 -16.58 3.03 -4.42
C SER A 346 -15.64 3.91 -5.26
N PRO A 347 -15.34 5.14 -4.79
CA PRO A 347 -14.42 6.02 -5.51
C PRO A 347 -12.99 5.48 -5.46
N SER A 348 -12.17 5.87 -6.44
CA SER A 348 -10.72 5.80 -6.30
C SER A 348 -10.25 6.98 -5.46
N ILE A 349 -9.19 6.81 -4.68
CA ILE A 349 -8.61 7.90 -3.88
C ILE A 349 -7.24 8.25 -4.44
N ALA A 350 -7.08 9.48 -4.91
CA ALA A 350 -5.79 10.04 -5.29
C ALA A 350 -5.14 10.71 -4.07
N ALA A 351 -3.85 10.48 -3.89
CA ALA A 351 -3.06 11.11 -2.85
C ALA A 351 -1.79 11.70 -3.47
N VAL A 352 -1.56 12.99 -3.21
CA VAL A 352 -0.34 13.69 -3.63
C VAL A 352 0.33 14.26 -2.40
N VAL A 353 1.60 13.94 -2.22
CA VAL A 353 2.45 14.51 -1.18
C VAL A 353 3.51 15.39 -1.80
N ALA A 354 3.94 16.43 -1.09
CA ALA A 354 5.12 17.19 -1.48
C ALA A 354 6.04 17.51 -0.29
N SER A 355 7.34 17.57 -0.55
CA SER A 355 8.35 17.99 0.43
C SER A 355 8.09 19.44 0.85
N MET A 356 8.27 19.78 2.12
CA MET A 356 7.94 21.09 2.71
C MET A 356 9.17 21.78 3.32
N ASP A 357 10.33 21.15 3.27
CA ASP A 357 11.60 21.68 3.72
C ASP A 357 12.68 21.46 2.66
N TRP A 358 13.33 22.56 2.28
CA TRP A 358 14.49 22.57 1.41
C TRP A 358 15.64 23.24 2.14
N PRO A 359 16.88 22.70 2.09
CA PRO A 359 17.34 21.59 1.25
C PRO A 359 17.13 20.17 1.80
N GLU A 360 16.55 20.00 3.00
CA GLU A 360 16.64 18.75 3.77
C GLU A 360 15.72 17.61 3.34
N ILE A 361 14.55 17.90 2.75
CA ILE A 361 13.60 16.91 2.18
C ILE A 361 13.19 15.84 3.20
N THR A 362 12.72 16.27 4.37
CA THR A 362 12.33 15.36 5.48
C THR A 362 10.87 15.50 5.90
N LYS A 363 10.23 16.62 5.54
CA LYS A 363 8.85 16.94 5.92
C LYS A 363 8.00 16.92 4.68
N TYR A 364 6.85 16.27 4.75
CA TYR A 364 5.90 16.21 3.65
C TYR A 364 4.52 16.69 4.09
N LYS A 365 3.82 17.39 3.20
CA LYS A 365 2.38 17.65 3.33
C LYS A 365 1.66 16.74 2.33
N ALA A 366 0.54 16.17 2.75
CA ALA A 366 -0.34 15.37 1.91
C ALA A 366 -1.62 16.13 1.58
N VAL A 367 -2.09 15.99 0.35
CA VAL A 367 -3.44 16.35 -0.10
C VAL A 367 -4.04 15.07 -0.67
N VAL A 368 -5.34 14.85 -0.43
CA VAL A 368 -6.08 13.68 -0.94
C VAL A 368 -7.35 14.14 -1.62
N SER A 369 -7.73 13.47 -2.70
CA SER A 369 -9.02 13.68 -3.37
C SER A 369 -9.66 12.36 -3.77
N ALA A 370 -11.00 12.32 -3.74
CA ALA A 370 -11.78 11.22 -4.25
C ALA A 370 -12.11 11.47 -5.73
N GLN A 371 -11.95 10.45 -6.57
CA GLN A 371 -12.26 10.50 -7.99
C GLN A 371 -13.09 9.29 -8.42
N LEU A 372 -13.52 9.29 -9.68
CA LEU A 372 -14.38 8.25 -10.23
C LEU A 372 -13.81 6.82 -10.00
N PRO A 373 -14.69 5.81 -9.85
CA PRO A 373 -14.26 4.42 -9.66
C PRO A 373 -13.30 3.98 -10.76
N ARG A 374 -12.17 3.38 -10.38
CA ARG A 374 -11.11 2.85 -11.28
C ARG A 374 -10.47 3.88 -12.22
N GLN A 375 -10.66 5.18 -11.99
CA GLN A 375 -9.92 6.23 -12.69
C GLN A 375 -8.47 6.25 -12.19
N GLU A 376 -7.49 6.06 -13.07
CA GLU A 376 -6.06 6.13 -12.72
C GLU A 376 -5.50 7.57 -12.81
N ILE A 377 -5.92 8.36 -13.81
CA ILE A 377 -5.43 9.73 -13.98
C ILE A 377 -5.95 10.61 -12.84
N ILE A 378 -5.06 11.34 -12.16
CA ILE A 378 -5.43 12.21 -11.04
C ILE A 378 -6.18 13.44 -11.57
N GLN A 379 -7.51 13.46 -11.40
CA GLN A 379 -8.35 14.52 -11.94
C GLN A 379 -8.14 15.86 -11.22
N ASP A 380 -8.04 15.82 -9.90
CA ASP A 380 -7.91 17.02 -9.07
C ASP A 380 -6.48 17.52 -8.93
N LEU A 381 -5.57 17.05 -9.79
CA LEU A 381 -4.17 17.49 -9.76
C LEU A 381 -4.07 19.01 -9.96
N TYR A 382 -4.94 19.54 -10.83
CA TYR A 382 -5.22 20.97 -10.99
C TYR A 382 -6.67 21.18 -11.44
N CYS A 383 -7.34 22.18 -10.88
CA CYS A 383 -8.71 22.52 -11.24
C CYS A 383 -8.88 24.03 -11.46
N THR A 384 -9.79 24.38 -12.36
CA THR A 384 -10.27 25.76 -12.55
C THR A 384 -11.77 25.80 -12.31
N GLY A 385 -12.20 26.69 -11.43
CA GLY A 385 -13.59 27.07 -11.26
C GLY A 385 -13.79 28.55 -11.55
N THR A 386 -15.00 29.04 -11.30
CA THR A 386 -15.35 30.46 -11.36
C THR A 386 -15.88 30.87 -10.00
N ASP A 387 -15.41 32.01 -9.49
CA ASP A 387 -15.96 32.61 -8.28
C ASP A 387 -17.44 32.95 -8.54
N PRO A 388 -18.40 32.36 -7.81
CA PRO A 388 -19.83 32.59 -8.05
C PRO A 388 -20.26 34.05 -7.86
N GLU A 389 -19.53 34.81 -7.04
CA GLU A 389 -19.85 36.21 -6.70
C GLU A 389 -19.10 37.19 -7.61
N LYS A 390 -17.83 36.91 -7.91
CA LYS A 390 -16.94 37.84 -8.66
C LYS A 390 -16.83 37.52 -10.14
N GLY A 391 -17.27 36.35 -10.59
CA GLY A 391 -17.13 35.89 -11.97
C GLY A 391 -15.68 35.66 -12.42
N THR A 392 -14.70 35.75 -11.52
CA THR A 392 -13.28 35.60 -11.85
C THR A 392 -12.85 34.13 -11.74
N PRO A 393 -11.89 33.66 -12.56
CA PRO A 393 -11.36 32.32 -12.45
C PRO A 393 -10.76 32.04 -11.06
N VAL A 394 -11.12 30.90 -10.48
CA VAL A 394 -10.55 30.37 -9.23
C VAL A 394 -9.69 29.17 -9.56
N HIS A 395 -8.41 29.25 -9.22
CA HIS A 395 -7.46 28.17 -9.43
C HIS A 395 -7.30 27.35 -8.15
N SER A 396 -7.50 26.05 -8.26
CA SER A 396 -7.40 25.09 -7.15
C SER A 396 -6.72 23.78 -7.61
N GLY A 397 -6.76 22.75 -6.76
CA GLY A 397 -6.15 21.45 -7.04
C GLY A 397 -4.90 21.17 -6.22
N MET A 398 -4.53 19.89 -6.20
CA MET A 398 -3.55 19.34 -5.27
C MET A 398 -2.16 19.94 -5.48
N MET A 399 -1.72 20.11 -6.75
CA MET A 399 -0.42 20.71 -7.06
C MET A 399 -0.32 22.14 -6.58
N ARG A 400 -1.34 22.96 -6.87
CA ARG A 400 -1.35 24.38 -6.49
C ARG A 400 -1.28 24.55 -4.98
N GLU A 401 -2.08 23.78 -4.23
CA GLU A 401 -2.08 23.85 -2.78
C GLU A 401 -0.69 23.52 -2.19
N LEU A 402 -0.05 22.47 -2.71
CA LEU A 402 1.27 22.03 -2.26
C LEU A 402 2.37 23.04 -2.61
N LEU A 403 2.33 23.65 -3.81
CA LEU A 403 3.26 24.71 -4.21
C LEU A 403 3.12 25.96 -3.32
N VAL A 404 1.88 26.39 -3.01
CA VAL A 404 1.63 27.50 -2.08
C VAL A 404 2.15 27.14 -0.69
N SER A 405 1.90 25.91 -0.21
CA SER A 405 2.36 25.44 1.09
C SER A 405 3.88 25.42 1.19
N PHE A 406 4.57 24.99 0.12
CA PHE A 406 6.02 25.03 0.05
C PHE A 406 6.53 26.46 0.18
N PHE A 407 6.02 27.40 -0.62
CA PHE A 407 6.42 28.81 -0.54
C PHE A 407 6.18 29.40 0.85
N GLN A 408 5.05 29.09 1.49
CA GLN A 408 4.76 29.54 2.84
C GLN A 408 5.77 29.04 3.87
N LYS A 409 6.26 27.80 3.72
CA LYS A 409 7.20 27.15 4.65
C LYS A 409 8.66 27.50 4.38
N THR A 410 9.07 27.55 3.13
CA THR A 410 10.47 27.74 2.74
C THR A 410 10.80 29.19 2.38
N LYS A 411 9.79 30.01 2.07
CA LYS A 411 9.92 31.36 1.48
C LYS A 411 10.57 31.37 0.09
N HIS A 412 10.65 30.22 -0.56
CA HIS A 412 11.19 30.06 -1.92
C HIS A 412 10.14 29.46 -2.84
N LYS A 413 10.06 29.96 -4.07
CA LYS A 413 9.33 29.25 -5.13
C LYS A 413 10.23 28.12 -5.65
N PRO A 414 9.73 26.91 -5.87
CA PRO A 414 10.54 25.85 -6.45
C PRO A 414 11.10 26.25 -7.82
N SER A 415 12.41 26.17 -7.98
CA SER A 415 13.06 26.29 -9.27
C SER A 415 13.05 24.97 -10.04
N ARG A 416 12.82 23.84 -9.38
CA ARG A 416 12.71 22.50 -9.99
C ARG A 416 11.62 21.67 -9.34
N ILE A 417 10.96 20.83 -10.13
CA ILE A 417 9.96 19.86 -9.68
C ILE A 417 10.45 18.45 -10.03
N ILE A 418 10.45 17.56 -9.04
CA ILE A 418 10.71 16.12 -9.25
C ILE A 418 9.46 15.37 -8.81
N PHE A 419 8.82 14.67 -9.74
CA PHE A 419 7.51 14.07 -9.56
C PHE A 419 7.57 12.54 -9.70
N TYR A 420 7.41 11.82 -8.59
CA TYR A 420 7.34 10.35 -8.57
C TYR A 420 5.87 9.89 -8.58
N ARG A 421 5.47 9.18 -9.63
CA ARG A 421 4.10 8.69 -9.84
C ARG A 421 4.03 7.16 -9.72
N ASP A 422 3.42 6.64 -8.65
CA ASP A 422 3.30 5.19 -8.39
C ASP A 422 2.09 4.58 -9.08
N GLY A 423 2.18 3.34 -9.56
CA GLY A 423 1.00 2.53 -9.89
C GLY A 423 0.49 2.61 -11.34
N VAL A 424 1.14 3.39 -12.21
CA VAL A 424 0.75 3.53 -13.62
C VAL A 424 1.30 2.38 -14.45
N SER A 425 0.48 1.76 -15.29
CA SER A 425 0.90 0.73 -16.24
C SER A 425 1.49 1.33 -17.53
N GLU A 426 2.39 0.61 -18.21
CA GLU A 426 3.05 1.09 -19.44
C GLU A 426 2.04 1.55 -20.51
N GLY A 427 0.95 0.81 -20.70
CA GLY A 427 -0.11 1.16 -21.64
C GLY A 427 -0.85 2.48 -21.33
N GLN A 428 -0.61 3.08 -20.16
CA GLN A 428 -1.20 4.35 -19.74
C GLN A 428 -0.19 5.50 -19.65
N PHE A 429 1.11 5.25 -19.91
CA PHE A 429 2.17 6.25 -19.74
C PHE A 429 1.91 7.55 -20.50
N ALA A 430 1.63 7.45 -21.81
CA ALA A 430 1.41 8.62 -22.65
C ALA A 430 0.21 9.45 -22.17
N GLN A 431 -0.89 8.79 -21.81
CA GLN A 431 -2.09 9.47 -21.34
C GLN A 431 -1.84 10.13 -19.98
N VAL A 432 -1.28 9.41 -19.02
CA VAL A 432 -0.98 9.97 -17.69
C VAL A 432 -0.02 11.15 -17.80
N LEU A 433 1.07 11.01 -18.57
CA LEU A 433 2.02 12.09 -18.77
C LEU A 433 1.32 13.32 -19.36
N MET A 434 0.56 13.16 -20.44
CA MET A 434 -0.11 14.29 -21.10
C MET A 434 -1.04 15.05 -20.15
N TYR A 435 -1.92 14.35 -19.42
CA TYR A 435 -2.89 14.99 -18.53
C TYR A 435 -2.25 15.54 -17.25
N GLU A 436 -1.38 14.77 -16.60
CA GLU A 436 -0.80 15.17 -15.31
C GLU A 436 0.29 16.24 -15.50
N MET A 437 1.07 16.20 -16.59
CA MET A 437 2.04 17.24 -16.90
C MET A 437 1.37 18.58 -17.24
N ASP A 438 0.28 18.56 -18.01
CA ASP A 438 -0.53 19.75 -18.28
C ASP A 438 -1.09 20.35 -16.98
N ALA A 439 -1.60 19.52 -16.07
CA ALA A 439 -2.06 19.96 -14.75
C ALA A 439 -0.93 20.58 -13.91
N ILE A 440 0.28 19.99 -13.90
CA ILE A 440 1.47 20.55 -13.23
C ILE A 440 1.80 21.93 -13.80
N ARG A 441 1.79 22.07 -15.13
CA ARG A 441 2.06 23.35 -15.83
C ARG A 441 1.04 24.42 -15.50
N LYS A 442 -0.25 24.09 -15.57
CA LYS A 442 -1.33 25.01 -15.22
C LYS A 442 -1.28 25.44 -13.76
N ALA A 443 -0.94 24.52 -12.84
CA ALA A 443 -0.74 24.86 -11.44
C ALA A 443 0.39 25.87 -11.25
N CYS A 444 1.51 25.73 -11.96
CA CYS A 444 2.61 26.69 -11.90
C CYS A 444 2.19 28.06 -12.49
N ALA A 445 1.65 28.10 -13.71
CA ALA A 445 1.21 29.34 -14.35
C ALA A 445 0.15 30.09 -13.53
N SER A 446 -0.71 29.37 -12.80
CA SER A 446 -1.72 29.98 -11.93
C SER A 446 -1.14 30.73 -10.71
N LEU A 447 0.13 30.51 -10.35
CA LEU A 447 0.79 31.18 -9.22
C LEU A 447 1.47 32.48 -9.63
N GLN A 448 2.00 32.53 -10.84
CA GLN A 448 2.64 33.70 -11.44
C GLN A 448 2.70 33.47 -12.95
N GLU A 449 2.39 34.51 -13.71
CA GLU A 449 2.62 34.54 -15.15
C GLU A 449 4.09 34.15 -15.45
N ASP A 450 4.27 33.30 -16.47
CA ASP A 450 5.55 32.73 -16.92
C ASP A 450 6.31 31.82 -15.93
N TYR A 451 5.75 31.48 -14.75
CA TYR A 451 6.39 30.54 -13.85
C TYR A 451 6.30 29.10 -14.38
N GLN A 452 7.41 28.63 -14.97
CA GLN A 452 7.54 27.31 -15.58
C GLN A 452 8.83 26.60 -15.12
N PRO A 453 8.88 26.08 -13.88
CA PRO A 453 10.06 25.35 -13.41
C PRO A 453 10.24 24.05 -14.22
N PRO A 454 11.48 23.64 -14.55
CA PRO A 454 11.73 22.34 -15.18
C PRO A 454 11.24 21.18 -14.32
N VAL A 455 10.67 20.17 -14.98
CA VAL A 455 10.06 18.99 -14.36
C VAL A 455 10.81 17.72 -14.75
N THR A 456 11.04 16.85 -13.77
CA THR A 456 11.38 15.44 -13.99
C THR A 456 10.22 14.59 -13.53
N PHE A 457 9.60 13.85 -14.45
CA PHE A 457 8.44 12.99 -14.22
C PHE A 457 8.88 11.52 -14.28
N VAL A 458 8.80 10.82 -13.15
CA VAL A 458 9.26 9.45 -12.99
C VAL A 458 8.10 8.57 -12.56
N VAL A 459 7.72 7.60 -13.39
CA VAL A 459 6.79 6.55 -13.00
C VAL A 459 7.52 5.49 -12.17
N VAL A 460 6.86 5.03 -11.11
CA VAL A 460 7.35 4.04 -10.16
C VAL A 460 6.45 2.81 -10.21
N GLN A 461 7.01 1.65 -10.54
CA GLN A 461 6.28 0.40 -10.63
C GLN A 461 6.87 -0.62 -9.65
N LYS A 462 6.17 -0.82 -8.52
CA LYS A 462 6.56 -1.80 -7.49
C LYS A 462 6.02 -3.21 -7.76
N ARG A 463 5.05 -3.32 -8.67
CA ARG A 463 4.32 -4.57 -8.97
C ARG A 463 4.48 -4.92 -10.44
N HIS A 464 5.49 -5.74 -10.72
CA HIS A 464 5.79 -6.29 -12.04
C HIS A 464 6.35 -7.72 -11.89
N HIS A 465 6.65 -8.34 -13.03
CA HIS A 465 7.05 -9.75 -13.11
C HIS A 465 8.57 -9.97 -13.06
N THR A 466 9.38 -8.93 -13.27
CA THR A 466 10.84 -8.99 -13.19
C THR A 466 11.34 -9.38 -11.80
N ARG A 467 12.25 -10.35 -11.73
CA ARG A 467 12.99 -10.74 -10.52
C ARG A 467 14.47 -10.76 -10.87
N LEU A 468 15.29 -10.34 -9.92
CA LEU A 468 16.74 -10.36 -10.03
C LEU A 468 17.27 -11.33 -8.98
N PHE A 469 18.15 -12.23 -9.41
CA PHE A 469 18.79 -13.23 -8.57
C PHE A 469 20.30 -13.00 -8.59
N PRO A 470 21.01 -13.23 -7.48
CA PRO A 470 22.47 -13.24 -7.49
C PRO A 470 22.96 -14.42 -8.33
N GLU A 471 23.92 -14.18 -9.24
CA GLU A 471 24.53 -15.25 -10.05
C GLU A 471 25.17 -16.33 -9.15
N VAL A 472 25.84 -15.90 -8.08
CA VAL A 472 26.44 -16.77 -7.07
C VAL A 472 25.71 -16.61 -5.74
N HIS A 473 24.81 -17.56 -5.44
CA HIS A 473 24.09 -17.59 -4.17
C HIS A 473 25.03 -17.61 -2.96
N GLY A 474 24.75 -16.73 -2.00
CA GLY A 474 25.52 -16.60 -0.75
C GLY A 474 26.74 -15.69 -0.82
N LYS A 475 27.10 -15.20 -2.02
CA LYS A 475 28.10 -14.15 -2.20
C LYS A 475 27.38 -12.84 -2.54
N GLU A 476 27.72 -11.76 -1.85
CA GLU A 476 27.13 -10.43 -2.11
C GLU A 476 25.59 -10.45 -2.06
N THR A 477 25.05 -11.18 -1.07
CA THR A 477 23.62 -11.25 -0.80
C THR A 477 23.30 -10.71 0.59
N ASP A 478 22.04 -10.34 0.80
CA ASP A 478 21.54 -10.16 2.17
C ASP A 478 21.38 -11.49 2.91
N LYS A 479 20.92 -11.43 4.16
CA LYS A 479 20.72 -12.61 5.03
C LYS A 479 19.68 -13.60 4.51
N SER A 480 18.78 -13.19 3.62
CA SER A 480 17.75 -14.04 3.03
C SER A 480 18.20 -14.71 1.73
N GLY A 481 19.35 -14.30 1.19
CA GLY A 481 19.86 -14.71 -0.11
C GLY A 481 19.38 -13.84 -1.27
N ASN A 482 18.78 -12.67 -0.99
CA ASN A 482 18.40 -11.70 -2.02
C ASN A 482 19.60 -10.84 -2.43
N ILE A 483 19.48 -10.21 -3.59
CA ILE A 483 20.38 -9.14 -4.03
C ILE A 483 20.47 -8.02 -2.98
N LEU A 484 21.60 -7.31 -2.94
CA LEU A 484 21.85 -6.28 -1.92
C LEU A 484 20.98 -5.03 -2.15
N PRO A 485 20.57 -4.33 -1.09
CA PRO A 485 19.98 -3.00 -1.21
C PRO A 485 20.95 -2.05 -1.92
N GLY A 486 20.42 -1.26 -2.86
CA GLY A 486 21.20 -0.43 -3.78
C GLY A 486 21.50 -1.11 -5.12
N THR A 487 21.14 -2.39 -5.31
CA THR A 487 21.31 -3.04 -6.62
C THR A 487 20.49 -2.33 -7.70
N VAL A 488 21.17 -1.82 -8.72
CA VAL A 488 20.59 -1.14 -9.88
C VAL A 488 20.93 -1.90 -11.17
N VAL A 489 19.95 -2.01 -12.05
CA VAL A 489 20.09 -2.54 -13.41
C VAL A 489 19.42 -1.57 -14.36
N ASP A 490 20.20 -1.01 -15.29
CA ASP A 490 19.80 -0.02 -16.29
C ASP A 490 20.26 -0.42 -17.71
N THR A 491 20.56 -1.70 -17.90
CA THR A 491 21.05 -2.27 -19.17
C THR A 491 20.37 -3.62 -19.45
N ASN A 492 20.40 -4.04 -20.72
CA ASN A 492 19.93 -5.32 -21.25
C ASN A 492 18.42 -5.60 -21.13
N ILE A 493 17.87 -5.56 -19.92
CA ILE A 493 16.45 -5.86 -19.60
C ILE A 493 15.59 -4.60 -19.45
N CYS A 494 16.19 -3.43 -19.68
CA CYS A 494 15.55 -2.13 -19.69
C CYS A 494 15.05 -1.78 -21.10
N HIS A 495 14.28 -0.69 -21.21
CA HIS A 495 13.75 -0.23 -22.47
C HIS A 495 14.91 0.11 -23.45
N PRO A 496 14.80 -0.26 -24.74
CA PRO A 496 15.91 -0.10 -25.68
C PRO A 496 16.29 1.36 -25.98
N THR A 497 15.38 2.31 -25.77
CA THR A 497 15.57 3.72 -26.15
C THR A 497 15.13 4.73 -25.09
N GLU A 498 14.41 4.29 -24.06
CA GLU A 498 13.84 5.20 -23.06
C GLU A 498 14.71 5.16 -21.81
N PHE A 499 14.52 6.12 -20.92
CA PHE A 499 15.29 6.19 -19.69
C PHE A 499 14.55 5.47 -18.56
N ASP A 500 14.87 4.19 -18.36
CA ASP A 500 14.35 3.38 -17.25
C ASP A 500 15.45 2.61 -16.53
N PHE A 501 15.16 2.20 -15.29
CA PHE A 501 16.07 1.38 -14.49
C PHE A 501 15.32 0.63 -13.40
N TYR A 502 15.83 -0.53 -13.02
CA TYR A 502 15.41 -1.27 -11.84
C TYR A 502 16.30 -0.91 -10.66
N LEU A 503 15.71 -0.68 -9.49
CA LEU A 503 16.44 -0.43 -8.24
C LEU A 503 15.83 -1.25 -7.09
N CYS A 504 16.64 -2.14 -6.51
CA CYS A 504 16.30 -2.81 -5.26
C CYS A 504 16.85 -1.99 -4.08
N SER A 505 16.07 -1.07 -3.53
CA SER A 505 16.51 -0.19 -2.43
C SER A 505 16.35 -0.75 -1.02
N HIS A 506 15.84 -1.98 -0.88
CA HIS A 506 15.46 -2.55 0.42
C HIS A 506 16.01 -3.97 0.62
N ALA A 507 16.23 -4.34 1.88
CA ALA A 507 16.62 -5.70 2.23
C ALA A 507 15.42 -6.66 2.14
N GLY A 508 15.64 -7.85 1.59
CA GLY A 508 14.69 -8.93 1.55
C GLY A 508 14.52 -9.55 2.94
N ILE A 509 13.45 -9.22 3.65
CA ILE A 509 13.16 -9.84 4.96
C ILE A 509 12.64 -11.28 4.77
N GLN A 510 11.80 -11.48 3.75
CA GLN A 510 11.17 -12.76 3.47
C GLN A 510 10.91 -12.89 1.97
N GLY A 511 11.05 -14.12 1.46
CA GLY A 511 10.78 -14.43 0.06
C GLY A 511 11.83 -13.86 -0.89
N THR A 512 11.42 -13.59 -2.13
CA THR A 512 12.25 -12.96 -3.16
C THR A 512 11.87 -11.49 -3.30
N SER A 513 12.86 -10.60 -3.20
CA SER A 513 12.73 -9.16 -3.36
C SER A 513 12.18 -8.81 -4.75
N ARG A 514 11.47 -7.68 -4.81
CA ARG A 514 10.99 -7.10 -6.06
C ARG A 514 11.72 -5.78 -6.27
N PRO A 515 12.71 -5.71 -7.19
CA PRO A 515 13.39 -4.45 -7.49
C PRO A 515 12.36 -3.50 -8.12
N THR A 516 12.20 -2.29 -7.59
CA THR A 516 11.24 -1.33 -8.14
C THR A 516 11.72 -0.87 -9.51
N HIS A 517 10.82 -0.82 -10.49
CA HIS A 517 11.11 -0.28 -11.83
C HIS A 517 10.76 1.20 -11.88
N TYR A 518 11.70 2.02 -12.33
CA TYR A 518 11.55 3.46 -12.49
C TYR A 518 11.64 3.78 -13.97
N HIS A 519 10.66 4.53 -14.47
CA HIS A 519 10.62 4.94 -15.87
C HIS A 519 10.50 6.46 -15.94
N VAL A 520 11.49 7.13 -16.52
CA VAL A 520 11.52 8.59 -16.66
C VAL A 520 10.77 8.96 -17.94
N LEU A 521 9.52 9.40 -17.78
CA LEU A 521 8.66 9.76 -18.90
C LEU A 521 8.98 11.15 -19.47
N PHE A 522 9.55 12.03 -18.65
CA PHE A 522 9.88 13.40 -19.04
C PHE A 522 10.96 13.97 -18.12
N ASP A 523 11.97 14.62 -18.67
CA ASP A 523 13.04 15.23 -17.86
C ASP A 523 13.65 16.50 -18.48
N GLU A 524 13.24 17.65 -17.98
CA GLU A 524 13.83 18.94 -18.34
C GLU A 524 14.98 19.36 -17.43
N ASN A 525 15.11 18.73 -16.26
CA ASN A 525 16.24 18.98 -15.36
C ASN A 525 17.53 18.32 -15.87
N ARG A 526 17.42 17.41 -16.84
CA ARG A 526 18.52 16.72 -17.51
C ARG A 526 19.41 15.96 -16.54
N PHE A 527 18.77 15.14 -15.71
CA PHE A 527 19.49 14.21 -14.85
C PHE A 527 20.33 13.24 -15.68
N THR A 528 21.53 12.95 -15.20
CA THR A 528 22.26 11.77 -15.64
C THR A 528 21.67 10.51 -15.01
N ALA A 529 21.88 9.35 -15.65
CA ALA A 529 21.47 8.06 -15.09
C ALA A 529 21.97 7.87 -13.66
N ASP A 530 23.28 8.04 -13.43
CA ASP A 530 23.89 7.92 -12.10
C ASP A 530 23.32 8.93 -11.10
N GLY A 531 23.08 10.18 -11.54
CA GLY A 531 22.53 11.23 -10.68
C GLY A 531 21.12 10.91 -10.19
N LEU A 532 20.24 10.48 -11.09
CA LEU A 532 18.87 10.13 -10.73
C LEU A 532 18.82 8.83 -9.92
N GLN A 533 19.55 7.79 -10.33
CA GLN A 533 19.57 6.50 -9.63
C GLN A 533 20.06 6.66 -8.18
N LEU A 534 21.15 7.43 -7.96
CA LEU A 534 21.66 7.71 -6.62
C LEU A 534 20.68 8.54 -5.80
N LEU A 535 20.05 9.55 -6.40
CA LEU A 535 19.02 10.36 -5.74
C LEU A 535 17.83 9.50 -5.32
N THR A 536 17.27 8.69 -6.23
CA THR A 536 16.16 7.77 -5.97
C THR A 536 16.50 6.77 -4.87
N ASN A 537 17.72 6.21 -4.88
CA ASN A 537 18.20 5.35 -3.80
C ASN A 537 18.25 6.09 -2.46
N ASN A 538 18.81 7.29 -2.43
CA ASN A 538 18.95 8.07 -1.20
C ASN A 538 17.60 8.46 -0.59
N LEU A 539 16.60 8.80 -1.41
CA LEU A 539 15.23 9.09 -0.96
C LEU A 539 14.54 7.87 -0.32
N CYS A 540 15.01 6.64 -0.56
CA CYS A 540 14.49 5.46 0.13
C CYS A 540 14.92 5.38 1.61
N TYR A 541 15.75 6.31 2.09
CA TYR A 541 16.26 6.36 3.47
C TYR A 541 15.76 7.59 4.27
N THR A 542 14.84 8.40 3.71
CA THR A 542 14.33 9.64 4.33
C THR A 542 13.02 9.49 5.07
#